data_AF-A0A1I4J6Y9-F1
#
_entry.id   AF-A0A1I4J6Y9-F1
#
_cell.length_a   1.000
_cell.length_b   1.000
_cell.length_c   1.000
_cell.angle_alpha   90.00
_cell.angle_beta   90.00
_cell.angle_gamma   90.00
#
_symmetry.space_group_name_H-M   'P 1'
#
loop_
_entity.id
_entity.type
_entity.pdbx_description
1 polymer ?
#
loop_
_entity_poly.entity_id
_entity_poly.type
_entity_poly.pdbx_seq_one_letter_code
_entity_poly.pdbx_strand_id
1 'polypeptide(L)'
;MLKPNGQVFIDWPFLQPVHGYPSHFFNATREGLVSLFEDNGFKTDLAFTGAHQTAAYTIQWILGRFAHHLKDPQLRHEFAQMKVSDLVSMDQQDPLWWKFLNALPPDAFSELACGNMLVATKAAS
;
A
#
# COMPACT_ATOMS: atom_id res chain seq x y z
N MET A 1 -8.86 26.73 11.98
CA MET A 1 -10.27 26.74 11.53
C MET A 1 -10.31 27.34 10.14
N LEU A 2 -10.91 26.65 9.16
CA LEU A 2 -11.14 27.23 7.83
C LEU A 2 -12.17 28.35 7.93
N LYS A 3 -11.94 29.44 7.22
CA LYS A 3 -12.94 30.50 7.02
C LYS A 3 -14.01 30.01 6.02
N PRO A 4 -15.21 30.60 6.01
CA PRO A 4 -16.20 30.33 4.96
C PRO A 4 -15.56 30.47 3.57
N ASN A 5 -15.86 29.54 2.66
CA ASN A 5 -15.28 29.39 1.32
C ASN A 5 -13.77 29.08 1.28
N GLY A 6 -13.15 28.71 2.40
CA GLY A 6 -11.79 28.19 2.41
C GLY A 6 -11.71 26.81 1.73
N GLN A 7 -10.60 26.55 1.03
CA GLN A 7 -10.36 25.28 0.34
C GLN A 7 -9.47 24.36 1.18
N VAL A 8 -9.75 23.06 1.09
CA VAL A 8 -8.87 21.99 1.59
C VAL A 8 -8.31 21.24 0.40
N PHE A 9 -7.00 21.02 0.41
CA PHE A 9 -6.31 20.14 -0.53
C PHE A 9 -5.69 18.99 0.26
N ILE A 10 -5.99 17.75 -0.12
CA ILE A 10 -5.51 16.54 0.54
C ILE A 10 -4.96 15.57 -0.49
N ASP A 11 -3.82 15.00 -0.15
CA ASP A 11 -3.22 13.86 -0.83
C ASP A 11 -3.18 12.69 0.18
N TRP A 12 -3.98 11.66 -0.07
CA TRP A 12 -4.18 10.54 0.85
C TRP A 12 -3.71 9.23 0.18
N PRO A 13 -2.79 8.48 0.80
CA PRO A 13 -2.32 7.21 0.24
C PRO A 13 -3.42 6.13 0.23
N PHE A 14 -3.54 5.41 -0.89
CA PHE A 14 -4.48 4.28 -1.04
C PHE A 14 -3.77 2.92 -1.06
N LEU A 15 -2.87 2.69 -2.02
CA LEU A 15 -2.19 1.40 -2.25
C LEU A 15 -0.66 1.52 -2.09
N GLN A 16 -0.21 1.97 -0.93
CA GLN A 16 1.21 2.07 -0.60
C GLN A 16 1.56 1.09 0.53
N PRO A 17 2.76 0.44 0.48
CA PRO A 17 3.31 -0.30 1.60
C PRO A 17 3.25 0.49 2.92
N VAL A 18 3.14 -0.20 4.05
CA VAL A 18 3.20 0.45 5.37
C VAL A 18 4.61 0.99 5.57
N HIS A 19 4.74 2.32 5.63
CA HIS A 19 6.01 2.95 5.97
C HIS A 19 5.98 3.52 7.39
N GLY A 20 7.12 3.38 8.09
CA GLY A 20 7.21 3.63 9.53
C GLY A 20 7.02 5.09 9.97
N TYR A 21 7.20 6.07 9.06
CA TYR A 21 6.97 7.48 9.38
C TYR A 21 6.69 8.32 8.12
N PRO A 22 5.66 9.20 8.12
CA PRO A 22 4.63 9.36 9.16
C PRO A 22 3.70 8.13 9.26
N SER A 23 3.15 7.87 10.45
CA SER A 23 2.28 6.70 10.69
C SER A 23 1.00 6.77 9.85
N HIS A 24 0.64 5.65 9.22
CA HIS A 24 -0.61 5.50 8.46
C HIS A 24 -1.68 4.82 9.30
N PHE A 25 -2.75 5.55 9.59
CA PHE A 25 -3.86 5.02 10.39
C PHE A 25 -5.02 4.52 9.53
N PHE A 26 -5.19 5.08 8.33
CA PHE A 26 -6.34 4.86 7.48
C PHE A 26 -5.93 4.90 6.01
N ASN A 27 -6.48 3.99 5.21
CA ASN A 27 -6.35 4.00 3.75
C ASN A 27 -7.76 4.20 3.17
N ALA A 28 -8.06 5.42 2.74
CA ALA A 28 -9.37 5.72 2.15
C ALA A 28 -9.38 5.38 0.65
N THR A 29 -10.49 4.82 0.15
CA THR A 29 -10.78 4.87 -1.28
C THR A 29 -11.14 6.30 -1.68
N ARG A 30 -11.27 6.57 -2.99
CA ARG A 30 -11.76 7.86 -3.47
C ARG A 30 -13.15 8.18 -2.91
N GLU A 31 -14.03 7.19 -2.89
CA GLU A 31 -15.42 7.32 -2.41
C GLU A 31 -15.45 7.57 -0.91
N GLY A 32 -14.61 6.85 -0.14
CA GLY A 32 -14.50 7.06 1.31
C GLY A 32 -13.92 8.44 1.66
N LEU A 33 -12.98 8.95 0.86
CA LEU A 33 -12.48 10.31 1.01
C LEU A 33 -13.57 11.35 0.71
N VAL A 34 -14.31 11.19 -0.38
CA VAL A 34 -15.41 12.10 -0.75
C VAL A 34 -16.50 12.10 0.32
N SER A 35 -16.98 10.92 0.75
CA SER A 35 -18.04 10.82 1.75
C SER A 35 -17.62 11.44 3.08
N LEU A 36 -16.38 11.19 3.53
CA LEU A 36 -15.86 11.78 4.77
C LEU A 36 -15.94 13.32 4.76
N PHE A 37 -15.64 13.95 3.63
CA PHE A 37 -15.68 15.41 3.52
C PHE A 37 -17.09 15.96 3.37
N GLU A 38 -17.91 15.35 2.52
CA GLU A 38 -19.30 15.79 2.29
C GLU A 38 -20.17 15.61 3.54
N ASP A 39 -19.99 14.51 4.27
CA ASP A 39 -20.67 14.25 5.56
C ASP A 39 -20.29 15.28 6.64
N ASN A 40 -19.16 15.99 6.46
CA ASN A 40 -18.67 17.04 7.36
C ASN A 40 -18.88 18.46 6.80
N GLY A 41 -19.78 18.62 5.83
CA GLY A 41 -20.21 19.93 5.33
C GLY A 41 -19.29 20.59 4.31
N PHE A 42 -18.33 19.84 3.75
CA PHE A 42 -17.57 20.29 2.60
C PHE A 42 -18.31 19.96 1.30
N LYS A 43 -17.99 20.69 0.23
CA LYS A 43 -18.41 20.36 -1.13
C LYS A 43 -17.20 19.82 -1.89
N THR A 44 -17.33 18.68 -2.56
CA THR A 44 -16.27 18.16 -3.42
C THR A 44 -16.21 18.96 -4.72
N ASP A 45 -15.11 19.68 -4.94
CA ASP A 45 -14.87 20.37 -6.21
C ASP A 45 -14.14 19.48 -7.23
N LEU A 46 -13.24 18.61 -6.78
CA LEU A 46 -12.47 17.69 -7.63
C LEU A 46 -11.96 16.48 -6.82
N ALA A 47 -12.06 15.29 -7.40
CA ALA A 47 -11.39 14.09 -6.91
C ALA A 47 -10.76 13.35 -8.11
N PHE A 48 -9.43 13.28 -8.17
CA PHE A 48 -8.71 12.77 -9.35
C PHE A 48 -7.46 11.97 -8.96
N THR A 49 -6.79 11.37 -9.94
CA THR A 49 -5.52 10.67 -9.77
C THR A 49 -4.41 11.55 -10.34
N GLY A 50 -3.49 12.00 -9.49
CA GLY A 50 -2.32 12.78 -9.91
C GLY A 50 -1.25 11.94 -10.61
N ALA A 51 -0.30 12.59 -11.29
CA ALA A 51 0.80 11.91 -11.96
C ALA A 51 1.66 11.06 -11.00
N HIS A 52 1.77 11.50 -9.74
CA HIS A 52 2.47 10.82 -8.64
C HIS A 52 1.68 9.69 -7.97
N GLN A 53 0.46 9.43 -8.42
CA GLN A 53 -0.46 8.41 -7.88
C GLN A 53 -0.75 7.30 -8.90
N THR A 54 0.04 7.21 -9.97
CA THR A 54 -0.14 6.19 -11.02
C THR A 54 0.39 4.83 -10.57
N ALA A 55 -0.06 3.77 -11.27
CA ALA A 55 0.41 2.40 -11.01
C ALA A 55 1.94 2.25 -11.15
N ALA A 56 2.61 3.12 -11.91
CA ALA A 56 4.06 3.11 -12.03
C ALA A 56 4.76 3.28 -10.67
N TYR A 57 4.24 4.16 -9.80
CA TYR A 57 4.77 4.36 -8.45
C TYR A 57 4.58 3.12 -7.59
N THR A 58 3.37 2.53 -7.62
CA THR A 58 3.08 1.30 -6.87
C THR A 58 3.97 0.13 -7.31
N ILE A 59 4.10 -0.09 -8.63
CA ILE A 59 4.92 -1.19 -9.17
C ILE A 59 6.39 -0.99 -8.81
N GLN A 60 6.95 0.21 -9.06
CA GLN A 60 8.34 0.50 -8.75
C GLN A 60 8.63 0.35 -7.26
N TRP A 61 7.74 0.85 -6.40
CA TRP A 61 7.93 0.81 -4.97
C TRP A 61 7.84 -0.63 -4.43
N ILE A 62 6.75 -1.36 -4.72
CA ILE A 62 6.55 -2.72 -4.20
C ILE A 62 7.67 -3.64 -4.68
N LEU A 63 7.91 -3.73 -6.00
CA LEU A 63 8.92 -4.65 -6.53
C LEU A 63 10.34 -4.22 -6.13
N GLY A 64 10.60 -2.92 -6.09
CA GLY A 64 11.90 -2.37 -5.69
C GLY A 64 12.24 -2.67 -4.22
N ARG A 65 11.27 -2.48 -3.30
CA ARG A 65 11.46 -2.80 -1.88
C ARG A 65 11.53 -4.29 -1.63
N PHE A 66 10.72 -5.08 -2.33
CA PHE A 66 10.80 -6.53 -2.28
C PHE A 66 12.21 -7.01 -2.66
N ALA A 67 12.72 -6.61 -3.83
CA ALA A 67 14.06 -6.97 -4.28
C ALA A 67 15.18 -6.46 -3.35
N HIS A 68 15.02 -5.28 -2.75
CA HIS A 68 15.96 -4.71 -1.78
C HIS A 68 16.06 -5.55 -0.48
N HIS A 69 14.95 -6.14 -0.06
CA HIS A 69 14.86 -6.92 1.16
C HIS A 69 15.36 -8.36 1.00
N LEU A 70 15.41 -8.89 -0.23
CA LEU A 70 16.10 -10.15 -0.53
C LEU A 70 17.63 -10.00 -0.38
N LYS A 71 18.15 -10.43 0.77
CA LYS A 71 19.59 -10.32 1.10
C LYS A 71 20.45 -11.36 0.39
N ASP A 72 19.87 -12.52 0.06
CA ASP A 72 20.52 -13.54 -0.76
C ASP A 72 20.69 -13.01 -2.21
N PRO A 73 21.92 -12.88 -2.71
CA PRO A 73 22.17 -12.38 -4.06
C PRO A 73 21.55 -13.25 -5.17
N GLN A 74 21.48 -14.56 -4.98
CA GLN A 74 20.92 -15.50 -5.94
C GLN A 74 19.40 -15.37 -5.99
N LEU A 75 18.73 -15.33 -4.84
CA LEU A 75 17.26 -15.13 -4.79
C LEU A 75 16.88 -13.77 -5.37
N ARG A 76 17.63 -12.71 -5.06
CA ARG A 76 17.40 -11.39 -5.63
C ARG A 76 17.59 -11.36 -7.14
N HIS A 77 18.62 -12.05 -7.65
CA HIS A 77 18.83 -12.18 -9.09
C HIS A 77 17.67 -12.92 -9.76
N GLU A 78 17.25 -14.06 -9.19
CA GLU A 78 16.12 -14.84 -9.71
C GLU A 78 14.82 -14.03 -9.75
N PHE A 79 14.50 -13.32 -8.67
CA PHE A 79 13.34 -12.41 -8.63
C PHE A 79 13.43 -11.32 -9.72
N ALA A 80 14.61 -10.73 -9.90
CA ALA A 80 14.83 -9.67 -10.90
C ALA A 80 14.76 -10.17 -12.36
N GLN A 81 14.82 -11.48 -12.60
CA GLN A 81 14.68 -12.07 -13.93
C GLN A 81 13.24 -12.50 -14.26
N MET A 82 12.31 -12.42 -13.31
CA MET A 82 10.91 -12.75 -13.55
C MET A 82 10.29 -11.79 -14.56
N LYS A 83 9.53 -12.32 -15.53
CA LYS A 83 8.76 -11.47 -16.43
C LYS A 83 7.52 -10.98 -15.70
N VAL A 84 7.04 -9.81 -16.10
CA VAL A 84 5.74 -9.30 -15.64
C VAL A 84 4.63 -10.33 -15.91
N SER A 85 4.67 -11.03 -17.05
CA SER A 85 3.74 -12.11 -17.39
C SER A 85 3.74 -13.26 -16.39
N ASP A 86 4.90 -13.59 -15.82
CA ASP A 86 5.05 -14.68 -14.86
C ASP A 86 4.42 -14.23 -13.53
N LEU A 87 4.75 -13.01 -13.09
CA LEU A 87 4.23 -12.40 -11.85
C LEU A 87 2.70 -12.31 -11.82
N VAL A 88 2.07 -11.92 -12.94
CA VAL A 88 0.60 -11.74 -12.99
C VAL A 88 -0.17 -13.04 -13.16
N SER A 89 0.49 -14.12 -13.60
CA SER A 89 -0.18 -15.40 -13.87
C SER A 89 -0.05 -16.40 -12.72
N MET A 90 0.84 -16.15 -11.76
CA MET A 90 1.03 -17.02 -10.60
C MET A 90 -0.13 -16.92 -9.61
N ASP A 91 -0.54 -18.07 -9.06
CA ASP A 91 -1.44 -18.15 -7.92
C ASP A 91 -0.78 -17.53 -6.67
N GLN A 92 -1.53 -16.84 -5.80
CA GLN A 92 -0.94 -16.20 -4.61
C GLN A 92 -0.35 -17.21 -3.61
N GLN A 93 -0.73 -18.49 -3.69
CA GLN A 93 -0.20 -19.59 -2.90
C GLN A 93 0.87 -20.40 -3.63
N ASP A 94 1.32 -19.97 -4.82
CA ASP A 94 2.35 -20.67 -5.57
C ASP A 94 3.64 -20.86 -4.74
N PRO A 95 4.23 -22.06 -4.71
CA PRO A 95 5.48 -22.31 -3.97
C PRO A 95 6.62 -21.36 -4.35
N LEU A 96 6.65 -20.87 -5.59
CA LEU A 96 7.64 -19.89 -6.04
C LEU A 96 7.45 -18.54 -5.35
N TRP A 97 6.21 -18.09 -5.13
CA TRP A 97 5.96 -16.90 -4.32
C TRP A 97 6.46 -17.09 -2.89
N TRP A 98 6.11 -18.23 -2.29
CA TRP A 98 6.49 -18.55 -0.92
C TRP A 98 8.01 -18.72 -0.74
N LYS A 99 8.73 -19.17 -1.78
CA LYS A 99 10.20 -19.17 -1.79
C LYS A 99 10.77 -17.78 -1.54
N PHE A 100 10.25 -16.75 -2.20
CA PHE A 100 10.74 -15.38 -2.01
C PHE A 100 10.20 -14.75 -0.72
N LEU A 101 8.92 -14.95 -0.41
CA LEU A 101 8.27 -14.43 0.78
C LEU A 101 8.94 -14.92 2.07
N ASN A 102 9.30 -16.21 2.13
CA ASN A 102 10.00 -16.80 3.27
C ASN A 102 11.43 -16.28 3.46
N ALA A 103 12.00 -15.60 2.45
CA ALA A 103 13.31 -14.97 2.53
C ALA A 103 13.27 -13.51 3.00
N LEU A 104 12.08 -12.92 3.15
CA LEU A 104 11.93 -11.57 3.68
C LEU A 104 12.07 -11.56 5.22
N PRO A 105 12.74 -10.56 5.81
CA PRO A 105 12.68 -10.35 7.25
C PRO A 105 11.25 -9.92 7.68
N PRO A 106 10.84 -10.15 8.94
CA PRO A 106 9.46 -9.90 9.38
C PRO A 106 8.97 -8.45 9.22
N ASP A 107 9.87 -7.49 9.38
CA ASP A 107 9.59 -6.06 9.18
C ASP A 107 9.34 -5.73 7.70
N ALA A 108 10.13 -6.29 6.79
CA ALA A 108 9.91 -6.17 5.34
C ALA A 108 8.60 -6.83 4.89
N PHE A 109 8.28 -8.00 5.45
CA PHE A 109 7.01 -8.68 5.17
C PHE A 109 5.82 -7.81 5.58
N SER A 110 5.91 -7.16 6.74
CA SER A 110 4.89 -6.26 7.27
C SER A 110 4.82 -4.94 6.50
N GLU A 111 5.97 -4.38 6.07
CA GLU A 111 6.02 -3.22 5.18
C GLU A 111 5.25 -3.50 3.89
N LEU A 112 5.52 -4.63 3.25
CA LEU A 112 4.97 -5.00 1.94
C LEU A 112 3.57 -5.63 2.02
N ALA A 113 2.98 -5.72 3.21
CA ALA A 113 1.69 -6.35 3.40
C ALA A 113 0.57 -5.60 2.66
N CYS A 114 -0.30 -6.34 1.98
CA CYS A 114 -1.49 -5.79 1.33
C CYS A 114 -2.72 -5.77 2.27
N GLY A 115 -2.52 -5.99 3.57
CA GLY A 115 -3.58 -6.03 4.56
C GLY A 115 -3.05 -6.31 5.96
N ASN A 116 -3.91 -6.10 6.96
CA ASN A 116 -3.62 -6.41 8.36
C ASN A 116 -4.75 -7.30 8.90
N MET A 117 -4.38 -8.36 9.61
CA MET A 117 -5.33 -9.21 10.31
C MET A 117 -5.23 -8.94 11.80
N LEU A 118 -6.35 -8.64 12.45
CA LEU A 118 -6.45 -8.40 13.89
C LEU A 118 -7.44 -9.36 14.51
N VAL A 119 -7.01 -10.05 15.56
CA VAL A 119 -7.88 -10.79 16.48
C VAL A 119 -7.81 -10.08 17.83
N ALA A 120 -8.96 -9.61 18.34
CA ALA A 120 -9.03 -8.87 19.59
C ALA A 120 -10.16 -9.42 20.47
N THR A 121 -9.90 -9.53 21.77
CA THR A 121 -10.90 -9.90 22.78
C THR A 121 -11.43 -8.62 23.43
N LYS A 122 -12.75 -8.48 23.50
CA LYS A 122 -13.38 -7.36 24.22
C LYS A 122 -13.04 -7.45 25.71
N ALA A 123 -12.58 -6.34 26.30
CA ALA A 123 -12.35 -6.28 27.75
C ALA A 123 -13.65 -6.59 28.52
N ALA A 124 -13.54 -7.31 29.63
CA ALA A 124 -14.63 -7.41 30.59
C ALA A 124 -14.92 -6.00 31.14
N SER A 125 -16.19 -5.60 31.10
CA SER A 125 -16.69 -4.29 31.55
C SER A 125 -16.39 -4.02 33.02
#